data_AF-A0A2B7GPJ2-F1
#
_entry.id   AF-A0A2B7GPJ2-F1
#
_cell.length_a   1.000
_cell.length_b   1.000
_cell.length_c   1.000
_cell.angle_alpha   90.00
_cell.angle_beta   90.00
_cell.angle_gamma   90.00
#
_symmetry.space_group_name_H-M   'P 1'
#
loop_
_entity.id
_entity.type
_entity.pdbx_description
1 polymer ?
#
loop_
_entity_poly.entity_id
_entity_poly.type
_entity_poly.pdbx_seq_one_letter_code
_entity_poly.pdbx_strand_id
1 'polypeptide(L)'
;MSLATDPRPPLPDWVLDAYTILRDHITKQEHGESQRHVLAIPRDEAIKVLRSTDEIRLEPGDADHALTRLLERGYLYEVDSELRVTEPPEDI
;
A
#
# COMPACT_ATOMS: atom_id res chain seq x y z
N MET A 1 22.58 16.08 -11.13
CA MET A 1 22.35 14.72 -10.59
C MET A 1 21.18 14.15 -11.35
N SER A 2 21.45 13.28 -12.32
CA SER A 2 20.44 12.67 -13.17
C SER A 2 19.56 11.79 -12.29
N LEU A 3 18.29 12.18 -12.13
CA LEU A 3 17.23 11.30 -11.62
C LEU A 3 17.24 10.07 -12.53
N ALA A 4 17.80 8.97 -12.03
CA ALA A 4 17.86 7.72 -12.75
C ALA A 4 16.44 7.38 -13.17
N THR A 5 16.18 7.49 -14.47
CA THR A 5 14.95 7.00 -15.07
C THR A 5 14.92 5.51 -14.73
N ASP A 6 14.10 5.15 -13.74
CA ASP A 6 13.97 3.78 -13.29
C ASP A 6 13.71 2.92 -14.53
N PRO A 7 14.62 2.01 -14.92
CA PRO A 7 14.53 1.27 -16.19
C PRO A 7 13.39 0.26 -16.18
N ARG A 8 12.72 0.08 -15.04
CA ARG A 8 11.62 -0.84 -14.89
C ARG A 8 10.34 -0.22 -15.49
N PRO A 9 9.54 -0.97 -16.26
CA PRO A 9 8.27 -0.49 -16.82
C PRO A 9 7.40 0.13 -15.72
N PRO A 10 6.56 1.12 -16.05
CA PRO A 10 5.66 1.74 -15.06
C PRO A 10 4.82 0.66 -14.37
N LEU A 11 4.47 0.91 -13.10
CA LEU A 11 3.58 0.00 -12.38
C LEU A 11 2.25 -0.06 -13.15
N PRO A 12 1.64 -1.25 -13.27
CA PRO A 12 0.29 -1.36 -13.82
C PRO A 12 -0.69 -0.53 -13.00
N ASP A 13 -1.70 0.06 -13.65
CA ASP A 13 -2.72 0.87 -12.98
C ASP A 13 -3.38 0.12 -11.82
N TRP A 14 -3.70 -1.16 -11.99
CA TRP A 14 -4.31 -1.99 -10.93
C TRP A 14 -3.43 -2.14 -9.66
N VAL A 15 -2.10 -2.03 -9.78
CA VAL A 15 -1.18 -2.05 -8.63
C VAL A 15 -1.16 -0.69 -7.93
N LEU A 16 -1.31 0.40 -8.69
CA LEU A 16 -1.45 1.76 -8.14
C LEU A 16 -2.81 1.95 -7.47
N ASP A 17 -3.86 1.35 -8.02
CA ASP A 17 -5.19 1.30 -7.43
C ASP A 17 -5.14 0.54 -6.09
N ALA A 18 -4.47 -0.62 -6.06
CA ALA A 18 -4.24 -1.37 -4.83
C ALA A 18 -3.52 -0.54 -3.76
N TYR A 19 -2.50 0.23 -4.14
CA TYR A 19 -1.85 1.17 -3.23
C TYR A 19 -2.80 2.24 -2.70
N THR A 20 -3.61 2.83 -3.57
CA THR A 20 -4.57 3.88 -3.21
C THR A 20 -5.59 3.37 -2.19
N ILE A 21 -6.15 2.17 -2.43
CA ILE A 21 -7.10 1.51 -1.52
C ILE A 21 -6.45 1.25 -0.16
N LEU A 22 -5.22 0.71 -0.14
CA LEU A 22 -4.51 0.45 1.12
C LEU A 22 -4.20 1.74 1.87
N ARG A 23 -3.72 2.77 1.17
CA ARG A 23 -3.42 4.08 1.75
C ARG A 23 -4.67 4.71 2.36
N ASP A 24 -5.80 4.69 1.66
CA ASP A 24 -7.07 5.21 2.16
C ASP A 24 -7.53 4.42 3.40
N HIS A 25 -7.47 3.09 3.35
CA HIS A 25 -7.84 2.24 4.49
C HIS A 25 -6.98 2.52 5.73
N ILE A 26 -5.66 2.57 5.57
CA ILE A 26 -4.71 2.84 6.66
C ILE A 26 -4.93 4.26 7.23
N THR A 27 -5.14 5.26 6.38
CA THR A 27 -5.36 6.66 6.80
C THR A 27 -6.72 6.85 7.47
N LYS A 28 -7.77 6.16 7.00
CA LYS A 28 -9.12 6.23 7.56
C LYS A 28 -9.21 5.58 8.94
N GLN A 29 -8.42 4.54 9.20
CA GLN A 29 -8.33 3.91 10.52
C GLN A 29 -7.79 4.88 11.59
N GLU A 30 -6.89 5.81 11.23
CA GLU A 30 -6.36 6.81 12.17
C GLU A 30 -7.37 7.87 12.60
N HIS A 31 -8.42 8.12 11.82
CA HIS A 31 -9.39 9.19 12.13
C HIS A 31 -10.33 8.83 13.30
N GLY A 32 -10.30 7.58 13.77
CA GLY A 32 -11.14 7.10 14.88
C GLY A 32 -10.52 7.24 16.26
N GLU A 33 -9.19 7.25 16.39
CA GLU A 33 -8.52 7.13 17.68
C GLU A 33 -7.32 8.05 17.74
N SER A 34 -7.49 9.21 18.39
CA SER A 34 -6.41 10.14 18.73
C SER A 34 -5.25 9.40 19.38
N GLN A 35 -4.17 9.14 18.65
CA GLN A 35 -2.80 8.87 19.14
C GLN A 35 -1.98 8.41 17.94
N ARG A 36 -0.97 9.20 17.54
CA ARG A 36 0.27 8.85 16.84
C ARG A 36 0.45 7.34 16.56
N HIS A 37 -0.37 6.75 15.71
CA HIS A 37 -0.24 5.36 15.33
C HIS A 37 0.60 5.34 14.08
N VAL A 38 1.39 4.30 13.96
CA VAL A 38 2.17 4.10 12.76
C VAL A 38 1.17 3.69 11.69
N LEU A 39 1.14 4.39 10.55
CA LEU A 39 0.34 4.05 9.38
C LEU A 39 0.77 2.66 8.87
N ALA A 40 0.22 1.62 9.49
CA ALA A 40 0.63 0.23 9.34
C ALA A 40 -0.62 -0.66 9.17
N ILE A 41 -0.49 -1.68 8.33
CA ILE A 41 -1.50 -2.72 8.17
C ILE A 41 -0.79 -4.08 8.08
N PRO A 42 -1.24 -5.12 8.81
CA PRO A 42 -0.71 -6.46 8.65
C PRO A 42 -0.83 -6.94 7.20
N ARG A 43 0.17 -7.65 6.68
CA ARG A 43 0.15 -8.15 5.29
C ARG A 43 -1.11 -8.98 4.98
N ASP A 44 -1.51 -9.85 5.90
CA ASP A 44 -2.75 -10.63 5.78
C ASP A 44 -4.01 -9.76 5.70
N GLU A 45 -4.03 -8.65 6.42
CA GLU A 45 -5.15 -7.71 6.41
C GLU A 45 -5.16 -6.88 5.13
N ALA A 46 -3.99 -6.46 4.64
CA ALA A 46 -3.88 -5.81 3.34
C ALA A 46 -4.43 -6.68 2.20
N ILE A 47 -4.12 -7.98 2.20
CA ILE A 47 -4.70 -8.93 1.24
C ILE A 47 -6.22 -9.01 1.40
N LYS A 48 -6.75 -9.04 2.63
CA LYS A 48 -8.21 -9.05 2.85
C LYS A 48 -8.88 -7.78 2.36
N VAL A 49 -8.29 -6.61 2.59
CA VAL A 49 -8.80 -5.31 2.11
C VAL A 49 -8.84 -5.30 0.58
N LEU A 50 -7.72 -5.65 -0.07
CA LEU A 50 -7.62 -5.72 -1.53
C LEU A 50 -8.63 -6.70 -2.16
N ARG A 51 -8.92 -7.79 -1.46
CA ARG A 51 -9.91 -8.78 -1.90
C ARG A 51 -11.36 -8.38 -1.61
N SER A 52 -11.58 -7.55 -0.60
CA SER A 52 -12.91 -7.09 -0.21
C SER A 52 -13.37 -5.89 -1.04
N THR A 53 -12.42 -5.17 -1.65
CA THR A 53 -12.71 -4.05 -2.54
C THR A 53 -13.14 -4.54 -3.93
N ASP A 54 -14.34 -4.12 -4.35
CA ASP A 54 -14.90 -4.40 -5.67
C ASP A 54 -14.22 -3.63 -6.83
N GLU A 55 -13.35 -2.65 -6.54
CA GLU A 55 -12.71 -1.80 -7.56
C GLU A 55 -11.75 -2.58 -8.47
N ILE A 56 -10.95 -3.49 -7.88
CA ILE A 56 -9.89 -4.22 -8.59
C ILE A 56 -10.04 -5.74 -8.55
N ARG A 57 -11.01 -6.28 -7.77
CA ARG A 57 -11.36 -7.72 -7.67
C ARG A 57 -10.16 -8.66 -7.84
N LEU A 58 -9.19 -8.56 -6.94
CA LEU A 58 -7.96 -9.33 -7.03
C LEU A 58 -8.14 -10.75 -6.48
N GLU A 59 -7.55 -11.73 -7.17
CA GLU A 59 -7.32 -13.05 -6.59
C GLU A 59 -6.24 -12.96 -5.48
N PRO A 60 -6.18 -13.90 -4.53
CA PRO A 60 -5.16 -13.89 -3.48
C PRO A 60 -3.71 -13.86 -4.02
N GLY A 61 -3.45 -14.50 -5.18
CA GLY A 61 -2.15 -14.43 -5.84
C GLY A 61 -1.82 -13.06 -6.42
N ASP A 62 -2.82 -12.38 -7.00
CA ASP A 62 -2.64 -11.04 -7.56
C ASP A 62 -2.47 -9.99 -6.46
N ALA A 63 -3.20 -10.14 -5.34
CA ALA A 63 -3.04 -9.29 -4.16
C ALA A 63 -1.61 -9.40 -3.59
N ASP A 64 -1.09 -10.61 -3.44
CA ASP A 64 0.29 -10.81 -2.99
C ASP A 64 1.32 -10.25 -3.99
N HIS A 65 1.05 -10.39 -5.29
CA HIS A 65 1.89 -9.82 -6.33
C HIS A 65 1.91 -8.28 -6.28
N ALA A 66 0.75 -7.64 -6.14
CA ALA A 66 0.64 -6.19 -5.97
C ALA A 66 1.44 -5.71 -4.76
N LEU A 67 1.27 -6.35 -3.61
CA LEU A 67 2.00 -5.99 -2.39
C LEU A 67 3.52 -6.09 -2.57
N THR A 68 3.98 -7.20 -3.17
CA THR A 68 5.40 -7.40 -3.47
C THR A 68 5.92 -6.30 -4.40
N ARG A 69 5.16 -5.92 -5.44
CA ARG A 69 5.54 -4.83 -6.35
C ARG A 69 5.62 -3.46 -5.65
N LEU A 70 4.69 -3.18 -4.74
CA LEU A 70 4.69 -1.93 -3.98
C LEU A 70 5.89 -1.86 -3.02
N LEU A 71 6.26 -2.98 -2.39
CA LEU A 71 7.45 -3.10 -1.56
C LEU A 71 8.75 -2.94 -2.38
N GLU A 72 8.88 -3.63 -3.51
CA GLU A 72 10.06 -3.54 -4.41
C GLU A 72 10.30 -2.14 -4.98
N ARG A 73 9.27 -1.30 -4.99
CA ARG A 73 9.29 0.06 -5.49
C ARG A 73 9.41 1.11 -4.38
N GLY A 74 9.25 0.72 -3.12
CA GLY A 74 9.33 1.61 -1.97
C GLY A 74 8.08 2.45 -1.72
N TYR A 75 6.94 2.11 -2.34
CA TYR A 75 5.64 2.72 -1.99
C TYR A 75 5.21 2.29 -0.59
N LEU A 76 5.52 1.05 -0.24
CA LEU A 76 5.34 0.48 1.08
C LEU A 76 6.68 -0.05 1.58
N TYR A 77 6.79 -0.18 2.90
CA TYR A 77 7.87 -0.91 3.55
C TYR A 77 7.29 -1.88 4.59
N GLU A 78 7.88 -3.06 4.71
CA GLU A 78 7.44 -4.09 5.66
C GLU A 78 8.31 -4.04 6.93
N VAL A 79 7.68 -3.95 8.10
CA VAL A 79 8.32 -4.03 9.42
C VAL A 79 7.47 -4.91 10.30
N ASP A 80 8.04 -5.93 10.94
CA ASP A 80 7.30 -6.85 11.83
C ASP A 80 6.08 -7.51 11.15
N SER A 81 6.16 -7.80 9.85
CA SER A 81 5.04 -8.32 9.02
C SER A 81 3.88 -7.33 8.81
N GLU A 82 4.10 -6.06 9.15
CA GLU A 82 3.18 -4.96 8.89
C GLU A 82 3.70 -4.08 7.75
N LEU A 83 2.82 -3.81 6.79
CA LEU A 83 3.07 -2.92 5.68
C LEU A 83 2.79 -1.49 6.11
N ARG A 84 3.76 -0.61 5.90
CA ARG A 84 3.70 0.79 6.28
C ARG A 84 3.85 1.68 5.06
N VAL A 85 3.12 2.78 5.04
CA VAL A 85 3.18 3.77 3.95
C VAL A 85 4.44 4.62 4.14
N THR A 86 5.25 4.73 3.08
CA THR A 86 6.52 5.49 3.12
C THR A 86 6.29 6.99 3.24
N GLU A 87 5.16 7.48 2.73
CA GLU A 87 4.74 8.88 2.87
C GLU A 87 4.00 9.08 4.19
N PRO A 88 4.44 10.00 5.08
CA PRO A 88 3.58 10.45 6.16
C PRO A 88 2.33 11.12 5.54
N PRO A 89 1.17 11.10 6.22
CA PRO A 89 0.05 11.89 5.74
C PRO A 89 0.53 13.33 5.72
N GLU A 90 0.48 13.98 4.56
CA GLU A 90 0.75 15.41 4.47
C GLU A 90 -0.25 16.10 5.40
N ASP A 91 0.25 16.59 6.54
CA ASP A 91 -0.47 17.51 7.42
C ASP A 91 -0.69 18.80 6.62
N ILE A 92 -1.89 18.94 6.04
CA ILE A 92 -2.36 20.18 5.38
C ILE A 92 -3.20 20.97 6.36
#